data_AF-A0A520PRT3-F1
#
_entry.id   AF-A0A520PRT3-F1
#
_cell.length_a   1.000
_cell.length_b   1.000
_cell.length_c   1.000
_cell.angle_alpha   90.00
_cell.angle_beta   90.00
_cell.angle_gamma   90.00
#
_symmetry.space_group_name_H-M   'P 1'
#
loop_
_entity.id
_entity.type
_entity.pdbx_description
1 polymer ?
#
loop_
_entity_poly.entity_id
_entity_poly.type
_entity_poly.pdbx_seq_one_letter_code
_entity_poly.pdbx_strand_id
1 'polypeptide(L)'
;MTRPVTDPLSIACADALLRLWPRLYRDATPDDALAWIERAVRSSPAGWRSLVSDDHTPVELSVACGPEGETLRLLVEAQADEPTTEAQMAAALSVQRWACDRLGARGERLDAIAPWLLPDAHRGRFALWHAAVFRPDGAIDLKAYLDPAARGASRAAETVERSLGALGLLRAWPAVASLAGRGPGLDRLSFFSIDLVEPTRARTKVYVSKHRASVAELRAAARLARHGDEDALLAHLEATVGAREGYLPATLPIVTCLDFVADDPTPQHLTVHVPVRAYAPHDGEAMDRARAALRAAGLAPRPAEEAVAGFARRELDAGSGMI
;
A
#
# COMPACT_ATOMS: atom_id res chain seq x y z
N MET A 1 -6.68 11.78 -31.16
CA MET A 1 -7.86 10.89 -31.06
C MET A 1 -7.84 10.25 -29.69
N THR A 2 -8.61 10.78 -28.76
CA THR A 2 -8.82 10.24 -27.42
C THR A 2 -9.63 8.94 -27.55
N ARG A 3 -9.04 7.81 -27.17
CA ARG A 3 -9.76 6.53 -27.07
C ARG A 3 -10.82 6.71 -25.98
N PRO A 4 -12.10 6.37 -26.20
CA PRO A 4 -13.09 6.39 -25.12
C PRO A 4 -12.68 5.42 -24.01
N VAL A 5 -13.06 5.70 -22.76
CA VAL A 5 -12.95 4.78 -21.63
C VAL A 5 -13.74 3.51 -21.96
N THR A 6 -13.06 2.45 -22.39
CA THR A 6 -13.70 1.17 -22.75
C THR A 6 -13.28 0.02 -21.85
N ASP A 7 -12.36 0.22 -20.91
CA ASP A 7 -11.92 -0.84 -20.00
C ASP A 7 -12.98 -1.03 -18.88
N PRO A 8 -13.58 -2.23 -18.76
CA PRO A 8 -14.64 -2.46 -17.78
C PRO A 8 -14.22 -2.26 -16.32
N LEU A 9 -12.94 -2.51 -16.01
CA LEU A 9 -12.42 -2.34 -14.65
C LEU A 9 -12.32 -0.85 -14.29
N SER A 10 -11.90 -0.02 -15.24
CA SER A 10 -11.86 1.44 -15.11
C SER A 10 -13.24 2.00 -14.82
N ILE A 11 -14.26 1.55 -15.58
CA ILE A 11 -15.66 1.93 -15.37
C ILE A 11 -16.12 1.51 -13.97
N ALA A 12 -15.86 0.26 -13.57
CA ALA A 12 -16.25 -0.23 -12.25
C ALA A 12 -15.57 0.55 -11.09
N CYS A 13 -14.31 0.96 -11.27
CA CYS A 13 -13.59 1.78 -10.30
C CYS A 13 -14.15 3.20 -10.23
N ALA A 14 -14.45 3.81 -11.38
CA ALA A 14 -15.08 5.13 -11.45
C ALA A 14 -16.44 5.12 -10.77
N ASP A 15 -17.27 4.11 -11.05
CA ASP A 15 -18.58 3.93 -10.41
C ASP A 15 -18.46 3.74 -8.90
N ALA A 16 -17.45 2.99 -8.43
CA ALA A 16 -17.18 2.85 -7.00
C ALA A 16 -16.80 4.19 -6.37
N LEU A 17 -15.93 4.97 -7.03
CA LEU A 17 -15.52 6.28 -6.56
C LEU A 17 -16.71 7.26 -6.49
N LEU A 18 -17.56 7.29 -7.52
CA LEU A 18 -18.78 8.11 -7.56
C LEU A 18 -19.77 7.78 -6.43
N ARG A 19 -19.82 6.51 -5.98
CA ARG A 19 -20.65 6.11 -4.83
C ARG A 19 -20.01 6.44 -3.48
N LEU A 20 -18.70 6.25 -3.35
CA LEU A 20 -17.98 6.38 -2.09
C LEU A 20 -17.67 7.83 -1.74
N TRP A 21 -17.33 8.65 -2.72
CA TRP A 21 -16.91 10.04 -2.49
C TRP A 21 -17.95 10.86 -1.74
N PRO A 22 -19.24 10.90 -2.13
CA PRO A 22 -20.23 11.72 -1.42
C PRO A 22 -20.55 11.18 -0.02
N ARG A 23 -20.35 9.87 0.22
CA ARG A 23 -20.57 9.25 1.54
C ARG A 23 -19.50 9.63 2.55
N LEU A 24 -18.25 9.73 2.09
CA LEU A 24 -17.10 10.08 2.90
C LEU A 24 -16.93 11.61 3.02
N TYR A 25 -16.98 12.34 1.90
CA TYR A 25 -16.62 13.76 1.87
C TYR A 25 -17.80 14.72 1.78
N ARG A 26 -19.02 14.21 1.54
CA ARG A 26 -20.23 15.04 1.36
C ARG A 26 -20.11 16.07 0.23
N ASP A 27 -19.36 15.73 -0.81
CA ASP A 27 -19.16 16.54 -2.01
C ASP A 27 -19.27 15.67 -3.28
N ALA A 28 -19.27 16.32 -4.45
CA ALA A 28 -19.16 15.66 -5.74
C ALA A 28 -17.73 15.14 -5.98
N THR A 29 -17.61 14.06 -6.75
CA THR A 29 -16.29 13.53 -7.14
C THR A 29 -15.61 14.49 -8.12
N PRO A 30 -14.36 14.93 -7.85
CA PRO A 30 -13.61 15.79 -8.75
C PRO A 30 -13.26 15.11 -10.07
N ASP A 31 -13.23 15.90 -11.15
CA ASP A 31 -12.88 15.43 -12.49
C ASP A 31 -11.47 14.81 -12.54
N ASP A 32 -10.49 15.39 -11.84
CA ASP A 32 -9.12 14.86 -11.83
C ASP A 32 -9.03 13.47 -11.15
N ALA A 33 -9.94 13.15 -10.22
CA ALA A 33 -10.00 11.83 -9.61
C ALA A 33 -10.53 10.77 -10.60
N LEU A 34 -11.50 11.16 -11.44
CA LEU A 34 -11.99 10.32 -12.53
C LEU A 34 -10.94 10.17 -13.65
N ALA A 35 -10.25 11.26 -14.00
CA ALA A 35 -9.17 11.25 -14.98
C ALA A 35 -7.99 10.36 -14.54
N TRP A 36 -7.67 10.35 -13.24
CA TRP A 36 -6.69 9.41 -12.68
C TRP A 36 -7.11 7.95 -12.92
N ILE A 37 -8.38 7.61 -12.62
CA ILE A 37 -8.89 6.25 -12.83
C ILE A 37 -8.80 5.87 -14.31
N GLU A 38 -9.30 6.72 -15.21
CA GLU A 38 -9.25 6.49 -16.66
C GLU A 38 -7.81 6.27 -17.15
N ARG A 39 -6.84 6.98 -16.57
CA ARG A 39 -5.45 6.87 -16.98
C ARG A 39 -4.75 5.63 -16.43
N ALA A 40 -4.94 5.37 -15.15
CA ALA A 40 -4.10 4.46 -14.37
C ALA A 40 -4.70 3.06 -14.25
N VAL A 41 -6.03 2.95 -14.20
CA VAL A 41 -6.72 1.67 -14.09
C VAL A 41 -6.87 1.08 -15.48
N ARG A 42 -6.37 -0.14 -15.65
CA ARG A 42 -6.59 -0.94 -16.85
C ARG A 42 -6.33 -2.39 -16.53
N SER A 43 -7.11 -3.29 -17.11
CA SER A 43 -6.84 -4.72 -17.06
C SER A 43 -6.12 -5.20 -18.33
N SER A 44 -5.13 -6.08 -18.16
CA SER A 44 -4.44 -6.73 -19.25
C SER A 44 -5.34 -7.80 -19.86
N PRO A 45 -5.64 -7.75 -21.16
CA PRO A 45 -6.39 -8.81 -21.83
C PRO A 45 -5.63 -10.15 -21.85
N ALA A 46 -4.31 -10.14 -21.64
CA ALA A 46 -3.48 -11.34 -21.61
C ALA A 46 -3.39 -12.02 -20.24
N GLY A 47 -4.15 -11.55 -19.24
CA GLY A 47 -4.27 -12.23 -17.95
C GLY A 47 -3.05 -12.08 -17.02
N TRP A 48 -2.31 -10.97 -17.12
CA TRP A 48 -1.32 -10.61 -16.11
C TRP A 48 -1.97 -10.56 -14.72
N ARG A 49 -1.47 -11.40 -13.81
CA ARG A 49 -2.00 -11.51 -12.45
C ARG A 49 -1.35 -10.49 -11.56
N SER A 50 -2.09 -9.44 -11.20
CA SER A 50 -1.56 -8.44 -10.27
C SER A 50 -1.33 -9.04 -8.88
N LEU A 51 -0.43 -8.40 -8.13
CA LEU A 51 -0.24 -8.65 -6.71
C LEU A 51 -0.71 -7.49 -5.83
N VAL A 52 -1.39 -6.50 -6.44
CA VAL A 52 -2.07 -5.41 -5.72
C VAL A 52 -3.17 -5.98 -4.84
N SER A 53 -4.03 -6.81 -5.42
CA SER A 53 -5.15 -7.46 -4.73
C SER A 53 -5.04 -8.96 -4.77
N ASP A 54 -5.70 -9.57 -3.80
CA ASP A 54 -5.65 -11.01 -3.55
C ASP A 54 -6.37 -11.87 -4.60
N ASP A 55 -7.36 -11.30 -5.27
CA ASP A 55 -8.05 -11.88 -6.42
C ASP A 55 -7.33 -11.60 -7.75
N HIS A 56 -6.13 -11.03 -7.69
CA HIS A 56 -5.30 -10.60 -8.81
C HIS A 56 -5.87 -9.47 -9.65
N THR A 57 -6.92 -8.77 -9.18
CA THR A 57 -7.31 -7.50 -9.79
C THR A 57 -6.19 -6.47 -9.60
N PRO A 58 -5.91 -5.61 -10.61
CA PRO A 58 -4.84 -4.62 -10.53
C PRO A 58 -5.17 -3.40 -9.70
N VAL A 59 -6.19 -3.47 -8.83
CA VAL A 59 -6.69 -2.34 -8.06
C VAL A 59 -7.07 -2.76 -6.65
N GLU A 60 -6.69 -1.95 -5.67
CA GLU A 60 -7.13 -2.07 -4.27
C GLU A 60 -7.66 -0.72 -3.80
N LEU A 61 -8.92 -0.69 -3.38
CA LEU A 61 -9.52 0.48 -2.73
C LEU A 61 -9.34 0.36 -1.23
N SER A 62 -9.00 1.47 -0.58
CA SER A 62 -8.84 1.45 0.86
C SER A 62 -9.12 2.80 1.50
N VAL A 63 -9.75 2.79 2.68
CA VAL A 63 -9.96 4.00 3.49
C VAL A 63 -8.98 3.97 4.66
N ALA A 64 -8.26 5.07 4.87
CA ALA A 64 -7.50 5.29 6.09
C ALA A 64 -8.35 6.14 7.05
N CYS A 65 -8.40 5.74 8.31
CA CYS A 65 -9.08 6.48 9.37
C CYS A 65 -8.03 6.99 10.35
N GLY A 66 -8.06 8.28 10.68
CA GLY A 66 -7.14 8.87 11.64
C GLY A 66 -7.72 10.12 12.31
N PRO A 67 -6.97 10.72 13.26
CA PRO A 67 -7.41 11.92 13.97
C PRO A 67 -7.59 13.13 13.03
N GLU A 68 -6.84 13.17 11.92
CA GLU A 68 -6.94 14.18 10.87
C GLU A 68 -8.13 13.94 9.91
N GLY A 69 -8.94 12.92 10.16
CA GLY A 69 -10.06 12.49 9.33
C GLY A 69 -9.76 11.28 8.45
N GLU A 70 -10.72 10.96 7.58
CA GLU A 70 -10.64 9.85 6.64
C GLU A 70 -10.06 10.22 5.27
N THR A 71 -9.32 9.29 4.67
CA THR A 71 -8.84 9.43 3.28
C THR A 71 -9.16 8.18 2.48
N LEU A 72 -9.78 8.35 1.33
CA LEU A 72 -10.01 7.32 0.33
C LEU A 72 -8.77 7.18 -0.55
N ARG A 73 -8.40 5.94 -0.85
CA ARG A 73 -7.19 5.63 -1.59
C ARG A 73 -7.47 4.56 -2.63
N LEU A 74 -6.74 4.63 -3.73
CA LEU A 74 -6.73 3.62 -4.79
C LEU A 74 -5.28 3.26 -5.09
N LEU A 75 -4.87 2.04 -4.76
CA LEU A 75 -3.63 1.43 -5.23
C LEU A 75 -3.90 0.75 -6.57
N VAL A 76 -3.02 0.94 -7.54
CA VAL A 76 -3.19 0.43 -8.90
C VAL A 76 -1.87 -0.04 -9.51
N GLU A 77 -1.91 -1.19 -10.18
CA GLU A 77 -0.88 -1.63 -11.12
C GLU A 77 -1.35 -1.32 -12.53
N ALA A 78 -0.77 -0.31 -13.18
CA ALA A 78 -1.10 -0.01 -14.56
C ALA A 78 -0.67 -1.16 -15.48
N GLN A 79 -1.60 -1.73 -16.24
CA GLN A 79 -1.34 -2.93 -17.04
C GLN A 79 -1.20 -2.67 -18.55
N ALA A 80 -0.24 -3.35 -19.16
CA ALA A 80 -0.03 -3.44 -20.59
C ALA A 80 -0.70 -4.69 -21.19
N ASP A 81 -0.81 -4.73 -22.53
CA ASP A 81 -1.36 -5.88 -23.25
C ASP A 81 -0.46 -7.11 -23.15
N GLU A 82 0.84 -6.91 -23.24
CA GLU A 82 1.80 -7.99 -23.09
C GLU A 82 1.99 -8.35 -21.61
N PRO A 83 1.91 -9.63 -21.21
CA PRO A 83 2.01 -10.04 -19.81
C PRO A 83 3.47 -10.23 -19.38
N THR A 84 4.31 -9.21 -19.58
CA THR A 84 5.70 -9.17 -19.11
C THR A 84 5.91 -8.05 -18.11
N THR A 85 6.86 -8.24 -17.19
CA THR A 85 7.22 -7.21 -16.19
C THR A 85 7.72 -5.93 -16.86
N GLU A 86 8.47 -6.06 -17.97
CA GLU A 86 8.95 -4.93 -18.76
C GLU A 86 7.78 -4.11 -19.35
N ALA A 87 6.79 -4.77 -19.94
CA ALA A 87 5.60 -4.10 -20.47
C ALA A 87 4.78 -3.42 -19.36
N GLN A 88 4.60 -4.08 -18.20
CA GLN A 88 3.92 -3.46 -17.05
C GLN A 88 4.69 -2.24 -16.53
N MET A 89 6.01 -2.34 -16.45
CA MET A 89 6.88 -1.23 -16.05
C MET A 89 6.74 -0.03 -16.99
N ALA A 90 6.73 -0.28 -18.31
CA ALA A 90 6.53 0.77 -19.30
C ALA A 90 5.14 1.43 -19.18
N ALA A 91 4.09 0.66 -18.90
CA ALA A 91 2.75 1.18 -18.64
C ALA A 91 2.73 2.06 -17.38
N ALA A 92 3.30 1.59 -16.27
CA ALA A 92 3.38 2.34 -15.02
C ALA A 92 4.20 3.64 -15.17
N LEU A 93 5.33 3.61 -15.88
CA LEU A 93 6.12 4.82 -16.18
C LEU A 93 5.37 5.81 -17.09
N SER A 94 4.50 5.30 -17.97
CA SER A 94 3.62 6.14 -18.79
C SER A 94 2.57 6.86 -17.93
N VAL A 95 2.01 6.18 -16.93
CA VAL A 95 1.11 6.78 -15.93
C VAL A 95 1.86 7.80 -15.06
N GLN A 96 3.08 7.48 -14.62
CA GLN A 96 3.93 8.40 -13.86
C GLN A 96 4.15 9.73 -14.59
N ARG A 97 4.54 9.69 -15.87
CA ARG A 97 4.75 10.91 -16.67
C ARG A 97 3.48 11.74 -16.78
N TRP A 98 2.36 11.09 -17.09
CA TRP A 98 1.06 11.77 -17.13
C TRP A 98 0.70 12.41 -15.79
N ALA A 99 1.00 11.74 -14.67
CA ALA A 99 0.72 12.26 -13.34
C ALA A 99 1.58 13.48 -12.98
N CYS A 100 2.86 13.47 -13.37
CA CYS A 100 3.71 14.65 -13.23
C CYS A 100 3.17 15.84 -14.05
N ASP A 101 2.78 15.58 -15.31
CA ASP A 101 2.32 16.62 -16.24
C ASP A 101 0.93 17.18 -15.89
N ARG A 102 -0.01 16.31 -15.50
CA ARG A 102 -1.43 16.64 -15.28
C ARG A 102 -1.75 16.99 -13.83
N LEU A 103 -1.17 16.28 -12.88
CA LEU A 103 -1.48 16.38 -11.45
C LEU A 103 -0.37 17.06 -10.63
N GLY A 104 0.77 17.39 -11.25
CA GLY A 104 1.89 18.05 -10.56
C GLY A 104 2.67 17.15 -9.60
N ALA A 105 2.58 15.82 -9.79
CA ALA A 105 3.34 14.86 -9.00
C ALA A 105 4.86 15.06 -9.14
N ARG A 106 5.61 14.78 -8.07
CA ARG A 106 7.07 14.95 -7.99
C ARG A 106 7.79 13.65 -8.31
N GLY A 107 8.41 13.60 -9.50
CA GLY A 107 9.09 12.40 -10.03
C GLY A 107 10.56 12.24 -9.61
N GLU A 108 11.18 13.29 -9.07
CA GLU A 108 12.64 13.38 -8.88
C GLU A 108 13.17 12.28 -7.94
N ARG A 109 12.40 11.93 -6.90
CA ARG A 109 12.75 10.84 -5.98
C ARG A 109 12.66 9.47 -6.64
N LEU A 110 11.72 9.27 -7.58
CA LEU A 110 11.61 8.03 -8.34
C LEU A 110 12.79 7.87 -9.29
N ASP A 111 13.17 8.95 -9.98
CA ASP A 111 14.32 8.96 -10.88
C ASP A 111 15.62 8.61 -10.15
N ALA A 112 15.80 9.12 -8.93
CA ALA A 112 16.98 8.84 -8.10
C ALA A 112 17.15 7.35 -7.75
N ILE A 113 16.05 6.61 -7.55
CA ILE A 113 16.06 5.20 -7.14
C ILE A 113 15.86 4.22 -8.31
N ALA A 114 15.42 4.70 -9.48
CA ALA A 114 15.16 3.90 -10.66
C ALA A 114 16.32 2.97 -11.06
N PRO A 115 17.62 3.35 -10.97
CA PRO A 115 18.72 2.44 -11.30
C PRO A 115 18.76 1.14 -10.50
N TRP A 116 18.14 1.12 -9.30
CA TRP A 116 18.14 -0.04 -8.41
C TRP A 116 16.82 -0.79 -8.42
N LEU A 117 15.70 -0.05 -8.47
CA LEU A 117 14.35 -0.59 -8.33
C LEU A 117 13.58 -0.74 -9.65
N LEU A 118 14.05 -0.11 -10.74
CA LEU A 118 13.46 -0.21 -12.08
C LEU A 118 14.53 -0.54 -13.16
N PRO A 119 15.35 -1.59 -12.98
CA PRO A 119 16.33 -1.97 -14.00
C PRO A 119 15.63 -2.57 -15.23
N ASP A 120 16.23 -2.41 -16.43
CA ASP A 120 15.73 -2.99 -17.68
C ASP A 120 15.47 -4.50 -17.55
N ALA A 121 16.44 -5.23 -16.97
CA ALA A 121 16.30 -6.66 -16.67
C ALA A 121 15.63 -6.89 -15.31
N HIS A 122 14.36 -6.45 -15.19
CA HIS A 122 13.60 -6.58 -13.94
C HIS A 122 13.29 -8.04 -13.58
N ARG A 123 13.67 -8.46 -12.37
CA ARG A 123 13.51 -9.84 -11.87
C ARG A 123 12.53 -9.96 -10.71
N GLY A 124 11.98 -8.85 -10.24
CA GLY A 124 10.95 -8.83 -9.22
C GLY A 124 9.60 -9.32 -9.74
N ARG A 125 8.65 -9.47 -8.82
CA ARG A 125 7.30 -9.99 -9.05
C ARG A 125 6.36 -8.93 -9.65
N PHE A 126 6.66 -7.66 -9.43
CA PHE A 126 6.00 -6.49 -10.02
C PHE A 126 7.04 -5.38 -10.17
N ALA A 127 6.80 -4.38 -11.02
CA ALA A 127 7.77 -3.30 -11.22
C ALA A 127 7.42 -2.03 -10.42
N LEU A 128 6.25 -1.46 -10.71
CA LEU A 128 5.82 -0.18 -10.17
C LEU A 128 4.30 -0.14 -10.03
N TRP A 129 3.82 0.16 -8.83
CA TRP A 129 2.42 0.50 -8.58
C TRP A 129 2.29 1.95 -8.13
N HIS A 130 1.11 2.52 -8.33
CA HIS A 130 0.78 3.85 -7.85
C HIS A 130 -0.36 3.80 -6.85
N ALA A 131 -0.25 4.53 -5.74
CA ALA A 131 -1.40 4.81 -4.90
C ALA A 131 -1.79 6.27 -5.04
N ALA A 132 -3.06 6.53 -5.32
CA ALA A 132 -3.69 7.83 -5.18
C ALA A 132 -4.33 7.93 -3.80
N VAL A 133 -4.03 9.02 -3.09
CA VAL A 133 -4.73 9.42 -1.87
C VAL A 133 -5.61 10.62 -2.24
N PHE A 134 -6.91 10.39 -2.24
CA PHE A 134 -7.90 11.41 -2.51
C PHE A 134 -8.17 12.21 -1.23
N ARG A 135 -8.06 13.53 -1.32
CA ARG A 135 -8.34 14.43 -0.21
C ARG A 135 -9.75 15.02 -0.35
N PRO A 136 -10.40 15.40 0.77
CA PRO A 136 -11.73 16.01 0.74
C PRO A 136 -11.83 17.29 -0.11
N ASP A 137 -10.73 18.04 -0.21
CA ASP A 137 -10.62 19.27 -1.03
C ASP A 137 -10.39 18.98 -2.53
N GLY A 138 -10.35 17.71 -2.92
CA GLY A 138 -10.16 17.26 -4.29
C GLY A 138 -8.69 17.10 -4.71
N ALA A 139 -7.72 17.46 -3.86
CA ALA A 139 -6.32 17.20 -4.15
C ALA A 139 -6.01 15.70 -4.17
N ILE A 140 -5.01 15.32 -4.97
CA ILE A 140 -4.57 13.93 -5.13
C ILE A 140 -3.09 13.83 -4.78
N ASP A 141 -2.78 13.23 -3.63
CA ASP A 141 -1.39 12.90 -3.28
C ASP A 141 -1.05 11.52 -3.85
N LEU A 142 0.04 11.44 -4.64
CA LEU A 142 0.45 10.18 -5.26
C LEU A 142 1.62 9.52 -4.52
N LYS A 143 1.71 8.20 -4.66
CA LYS A 143 2.80 7.36 -4.15
C LYS A 143 3.22 6.34 -5.18
N ALA A 144 4.49 5.96 -5.17
CA ALA A 144 5.04 4.85 -5.95
C ALA A 144 5.42 3.70 -5.02
N TYR A 145 5.07 2.47 -5.37
CA TYR A 145 5.49 1.23 -4.70
C TYR A 145 6.33 0.41 -5.67
N LEU A 146 7.48 -0.07 -5.20
CA LEU A 146 8.46 -0.80 -5.99
C LEU A 146 8.86 -2.10 -5.30
N ASP A 147 9.29 -3.09 -6.08
CA ASP A 147 9.72 -4.40 -5.57
C ASP A 147 11.21 -4.36 -5.17
N PRO A 148 11.56 -4.54 -3.88
CA PRO A 148 12.95 -4.67 -3.46
C PRO A 148 13.72 -5.79 -4.18
N ALA A 149 13.03 -6.82 -4.66
CA ALA A 149 13.59 -7.93 -5.41
C ALA A 149 13.75 -7.63 -6.92
N ALA A 150 13.65 -6.37 -7.36
CA ALA A 150 13.85 -5.94 -8.75
C ALA A 150 15.12 -6.51 -9.42
N ARG A 151 16.20 -6.69 -8.65
CA ARG A 151 17.48 -7.26 -9.11
C ARG A 151 17.70 -8.72 -8.67
N GLY A 152 16.62 -9.38 -8.22
CA GLY A 152 16.59 -10.71 -7.64
C GLY A 152 16.51 -10.69 -6.11
N ALA A 153 15.80 -11.66 -5.53
CA ALA A 153 15.52 -11.72 -4.09
C ALA A 153 16.77 -11.73 -3.19
N SER A 154 17.86 -12.36 -3.64
CA SER A 154 19.15 -12.36 -2.90
C SER A 154 19.81 -10.99 -2.82
N ARG A 155 19.42 -10.04 -3.68
CA ARG A 155 19.93 -8.67 -3.70
C ARG A 155 18.96 -7.65 -3.09
N ALA A 156 17.86 -8.10 -2.48
CA ALA A 156 16.83 -7.18 -1.97
C ALA A 156 17.37 -6.22 -0.90
N ALA A 157 18.22 -6.71 0.01
CA ALA A 157 18.89 -5.88 1.02
C ALA A 157 19.78 -4.80 0.38
N GLU A 158 20.65 -5.20 -0.55
CA GLU A 158 21.52 -4.28 -1.30
C GLU A 158 20.69 -3.24 -2.06
N THR A 159 19.61 -3.66 -2.73
CA THR A 159 18.72 -2.76 -3.49
C THR A 159 18.08 -1.71 -2.59
N VAL A 160 17.60 -2.10 -1.40
CA VAL A 160 17.01 -1.16 -0.44
C VAL A 160 18.05 -0.21 0.14
N GLU A 161 19.21 -0.73 0.56
CA GLU A 161 20.31 0.09 1.09
C GLU A 161 20.76 1.15 0.07
N ARG A 162 20.96 0.74 -1.20
CA ARG A 162 21.35 1.67 -2.28
C ARG A 162 20.27 2.68 -2.60
N SER A 163 19.00 2.28 -2.56
CA SER A 163 17.86 3.19 -2.79
C SER A 163 17.71 4.21 -1.66
N LEU A 164 17.90 3.80 -0.40
CA LEU A 164 17.97 4.73 0.73
C LEU A 164 19.13 5.71 0.57
N GLY A 165 20.31 5.22 0.16
CA GLY A 165 21.46 6.07 -0.12
C GLY A 165 21.21 7.11 -1.21
N ALA A 166 20.55 6.73 -2.31
CA ALA A 166 20.17 7.64 -3.38
C ALA A 166 19.18 8.73 -2.94
N LEU A 167 18.39 8.48 -1.89
CA LEU A 167 17.48 9.44 -1.27
C LEU A 167 18.10 10.23 -0.11
N GLY A 168 19.40 10.09 0.15
CA GLY A 168 20.06 10.74 1.30
C GLY A 168 19.76 10.09 2.66
N LEU A 169 19.08 8.94 2.67
CA LEU A 169 18.60 8.22 3.86
C LEU A 169 19.48 7.02 4.22
N LEU A 170 20.75 6.96 3.79
CA LEU A 170 21.62 5.80 4.07
C LEU A 170 21.70 5.46 5.58
N ARG A 171 21.66 6.49 6.44
CA ARG A 171 21.68 6.33 7.90
C ARG A 171 20.44 5.61 8.47
N ALA A 172 19.38 5.43 7.68
CA ALA A 172 18.20 4.65 8.04
C ALA A 172 18.42 3.13 7.92
N TRP A 173 19.44 2.70 7.17
CA TRP A 173 19.68 1.29 6.87
C TRP A 173 19.77 0.39 8.11
N PRO A 174 20.47 0.76 9.20
CA PRO A 174 20.54 -0.09 10.39
C PRO A 174 19.17 -0.45 10.99
N ALA A 175 18.22 0.49 11.00
CA ALA A 175 16.87 0.22 11.50
C ALA A 175 16.11 -0.74 10.58
N VAL A 176 16.23 -0.56 9.27
CA VAL A 176 15.62 -1.45 8.25
C VAL A 176 16.22 -2.85 8.30
N ALA A 177 17.55 -2.96 8.40
CA ALA A 177 18.26 -4.23 8.53
C ALA A 177 17.88 -4.96 9.82
N SER A 178 17.73 -4.24 10.94
CA SER A 178 17.21 -4.78 12.19
C SER A 178 15.78 -5.32 12.03
N LEU A 179 14.90 -4.56 11.35
CA LEU A 179 13.53 -4.99 11.08
C LEU A 179 13.48 -6.27 10.21
N ALA A 180 14.41 -6.44 9.27
CA ALA A 180 14.49 -7.61 8.38
C ALA A 180 15.49 -8.69 8.84
N GLY A 181 15.91 -8.66 10.12
CA GLY A 181 17.08 -9.38 10.60
C GLY A 181 16.94 -10.89 10.81
N ARG A 182 15.73 -11.49 10.67
CA ARG A 182 15.51 -12.92 10.95
C ARG A 182 15.88 -13.86 9.79
N GLY A 183 16.41 -13.31 8.70
CA GLY A 183 16.84 -14.04 7.52
C GLY A 183 15.72 -14.26 6.49
N PRO A 184 16.08 -14.63 5.23
CA PRO A 184 15.18 -14.55 4.07
C PRO A 184 14.00 -15.52 4.09
N GLY A 185 14.02 -16.54 4.94
CA GLY A 185 12.89 -17.46 5.12
C GLY A 185 11.82 -16.95 6.10
N LEU A 186 12.16 -15.97 6.94
CA LEU A 186 11.27 -15.41 7.97
C LEU A 186 10.92 -13.95 7.70
N ASP A 187 11.88 -13.16 7.21
CA ASP A 187 11.70 -11.75 6.91
C ASP A 187 11.96 -11.49 5.42
N ARG A 188 10.99 -10.85 4.75
CA ARG A 188 11.11 -10.49 3.34
C ARG A 188 10.82 -9.00 3.14
N LEU A 189 11.82 -8.26 2.64
CA LEU A 189 11.64 -6.92 2.10
C LEU A 189 10.66 -6.98 0.94
N SER A 190 9.42 -6.54 1.17
CA SER A 190 8.29 -6.79 0.26
C SER A 190 7.93 -5.59 -0.59
N PHE A 191 8.04 -4.39 -0.04
CA PHE A 191 7.76 -3.15 -0.77
C PHE A 191 8.75 -2.06 -0.35
N PHE A 192 9.15 -1.24 -1.31
CA PHE A 192 9.77 0.06 -1.08
C PHE A 192 8.83 1.11 -1.67
N SER A 193 8.35 2.07 -0.88
CA SER A 193 7.48 3.12 -1.40
C SER A 193 7.97 4.52 -1.10
N ILE A 194 7.60 5.44 -1.97
CA ILE A 194 7.88 6.87 -1.84
C ILE A 194 6.60 7.65 -2.11
N ASP A 195 6.39 8.73 -1.35
CA ASP A 195 5.39 9.73 -1.72
C ASP A 195 5.96 10.61 -2.85
N LEU A 196 5.14 10.90 -3.86
CA LEU A 196 5.45 11.70 -5.05
C LEU A 196 4.96 13.15 -4.87
N VAL A 197 5.22 13.71 -3.68
CA VAL A 197 4.83 15.05 -3.24
C VAL A 197 6.08 15.89 -2.95
N GLU A 198 5.92 17.11 -2.47
CA GLU A 198 7.05 17.99 -2.15
C GLU A 198 8.06 17.35 -1.15
N PRO A 199 9.37 17.54 -1.34
CA PRO A 199 10.40 16.83 -0.59
C PRO A 199 10.34 17.00 0.94
N THR A 200 9.86 18.14 1.43
CA THR A 200 9.78 18.44 2.88
C THR A 200 8.70 17.64 3.61
N ARG A 201 7.74 17.07 2.87
CA ARG A 201 6.66 16.23 3.41
C ARG A 201 6.69 14.80 2.86
N ALA A 202 7.45 14.54 1.80
CA ALA A 202 7.54 13.25 1.15
C ALA A 202 8.12 12.19 2.10
N ARG A 203 7.43 11.05 2.21
CA ARG A 203 7.91 9.90 2.96
C ARG A 203 8.59 8.88 2.06
N THR A 204 9.57 8.18 2.63
CA THR A 204 10.05 6.88 2.14
C THR A 204 9.60 5.81 3.12
N LYS A 205 9.13 4.67 2.62
CA LYS A 205 8.61 3.58 3.44
C LYS A 205 9.23 2.25 3.02
N VAL A 206 9.61 1.43 3.99
CA VAL A 206 10.17 0.09 3.75
C VAL A 206 9.33 -0.95 4.47
N TYR A 207 8.82 -1.92 3.72
CA TYR A 207 7.88 -2.93 4.19
C TYR A 207 8.57 -4.29 4.31
N VAL A 208 8.35 -4.97 5.42
CA VAL A 208 8.87 -6.31 5.70
C VAL A 208 7.72 -7.25 6.04
N SER A 209 7.52 -8.28 5.20
CA SER A 209 6.68 -9.43 5.56
C SER A 209 7.39 -10.25 6.64
N LYS A 210 6.71 -10.48 7.75
CA LYS A 210 7.17 -11.23 8.93
C LYS A 210 6.48 -12.59 8.96
N HIS A 211 7.05 -13.58 8.29
CA HIS A 211 6.58 -14.96 8.38
C HIS A 211 6.79 -15.50 9.79
N ARG A 212 5.82 -16.27 10.29
CA ARG A 212 5.81 -16.83 11.66
C ARG A 212 6.15 -15.76 12.72
N ALA A 213 5.55 -14.57 12.58
CA ALA A 213 5.76 -13.49 13.52
C ALA A 213 5.28 -13.86 14.92
N SER A 214 5.99 -13.40 15.93
CA SER A 214 5.55 -13.39 17.33
C SER A 214 5.25 -11.98 17.78
N VAL A 215 4.41 -11.85 18.81
CA VAL A 215 4.08 -10.55 19.39
C VAL A 215 5.32 -9.85 19.95
N ALA A 216 6.25 -10.61 20.55
CA ALA A 216 7.50 -10.06 21.08
C ALA A 216 8.36 -9.40 19.98
N GLU A 217 8.40 -9.98 18.78
CA GLU A 217 9.14 -9.41 17.65
C GLU A 217 8.47 -8.14 17.10
N LEU A 218 7.13 -8.10 17.05
CA LEU A 218 6.41 -6.90 16.62
C LEU A 218 6.59 -5.75 17.63
N ARG A 219 6.61 -6.07 18.93
CA ARG A 219 6.94 -5.09 19.98
C ARG A 219 8.37 -4.56 19.84
N ALA A 220 9.34 -5.43 19.58
CA ALA A 220 10.71 -5.02 19.32
C ALA A 220 10.81 -4.10 18.07
N ALA A 221 10.02 -4.40 17.02
CA ALA A 221 9.94 -3.53 15.85
C ALA A 221 9.34 -2.15 16.17
N ALA A 222 8.37 -2.05 17.08
CA ALA A 222 7.77 -0.77 17.46
C ALA A 222 8.82 0.19 18.05
N ARG A 223 9.77 -0.34 18.82
CA ARG A 223 10.87 0.43 19.43
C ARG A 223 11.86 1.02 18.44
N LEU A 224 11.84 0.59 17.17
CA LEU A 224 12.68 1.17 16.13
C LEU A 224 12.19 2.56 15.70
N ALA A 225 10.91 2.87 15.92
CA ALA A 225 10.30 4.12 15.51
C ALA A 225 10.22 5.13 16.65
N ARG A 226 10.45 6.41 16.32
CA ARG A 226 10.36 7.54 17.26
C ARG A 226 9.02 7.60 17.97
N HIS A 227 7.94 7.35 17.23
CA HIS A 227 6.56 7.36 17.72
C HIS A 227 6.00 5.94 17.82
N GLY A 228 6.85 4.96 18.13
CA GLY A 228 6.41 3.60 18.41
C GLY A 228 5.61 3.52 19.71
N ASP A 229 4.44 2.89 19.64
CA ASP A 229 3.56 2.65 20.79
C ASP A 229 3.30 1.15 20.93
N GLU A 230 3.95 0.52 21.92
CA GLU A 230 3.80 -0.92 22.17
C GLU A 230 2.40 -1.28 22.70
N ASP A 231 1.76 -0.40 23.47
CA ASP A 231 0.46 -0.68 24.07
C ASP A 231 -0.64 -0.58 23.01
N ALA A 232 -0.58 0.44 22.15
CA ALA A 232 -1.46 0.55 21.00
C ALA A 232 -1.28 -0.63 20.02
N LEU A 233 -0.03 -1.07 19.78
CA LEU A 233 0.25 -2.27 18.99
C LEU A 233 -0.41 -3.51 19.60
N LEU A 234 -0.27 -3.72 20.91
CA LEU A 234 -0.85 -4.87 21.60
C LEU A 234 -2.38 -4.85 21.56
N ALA A 235 -2.99 -3.68 21.77
CA ALA A 235 -4.44 -3.52 21.66
C ALA A 235 -4.93 -3.79 20.24
N HIS A 236 -4.19 -3.33 19.21
CA HIS A 236 -4.49 -3.62 17.82
C HIS A 236 -4.43 -5.12 17.52
N LEU A 237 -3.34 -5.80 17.93
CA LEU A 237 -3.19 -7.24 17.73
C LEU A 237 -4.28 -8.03 18.46
N GLU A 238 -4.63 -7.68 19.70
CA GLU A 238 -5.74 -8.31 20.40
C GLU A 238 -7.06 -8.17 19.62
N ALA A 239 -7.39 -6.97 19.14
CA ALA A 239 -8.62 -6.72 18.41
C ALA A 239 -8.67 -7.44 17.05
N THR A 240 -7.54 -7.51 16.33
CA THR A 240 -7.53 -8.03 14.94
C THR A 240 -7.17 -9.51 14.84
N VAL A 241 -6.25 -9.98 15.67
CA VAL A 241 -5.72 -11.35 15.62
C VAL A 241 -6.09 -12.19 16.85
N GLY A 242 -6.66 -11.57 17.90
CA GLY A 242 -7.04 -12.29 19.13
C GLY A 242 -5.85 -12.74 19.98
N ALA A 243 -4.68 -12.10 19.83
CA ALA A 243 -3.45 -12.51 20.51
C ALA A 243 -2.68 -11.31 21.09
N ARG A 244 -2.23 -11.45 22.33
CA ARG A 244 -1.33 -10.50 23.02
C ARG A 244 0.07 -11.06 23.29
N GLU A 245 0.27 -12.36 23.03
CA GLU A 245 1.53 -13.05 23.25
C GLU A 245 1.70 -14.23 22.29
N GLY A 246 2.90 -14.82 22.29
CA GLY A 246 3.20 -16.00 21.49
C GLY A 246 3.35 -15.73 20.00
N TYR A 247 3.30 -16.81 19.22
CA TYR A 247 3.36 -16.78 17.76
C TYR A 247 1.97 -16.58 17.17
N LEU A 248 1.92 -15.83 16.07
CA LEU A 248 0.69 -15.60 15.34
C LEU A 248 0.41 -16.80 14.41
N PRO A 249 -0.78 -17.44 14.51
CA PRO A 249 -1.04 -18.77 13.92
C PRO A 249 -1.32 -18.76 12.41
N ALA A 250 -1.39 -17.59 11.76
CA ALA A 250 -1.81 -17.48 10.38
C ALA A 250 -0.73 -17.87 9.36
N THR A 251 -1.18 -18.37 8.20
CA THR A 251 -0.33 -18.73 7.06
C THR A 251 0.19 -17.51 6.30
N LEU A 252 -0.56 -16.40 6.32
CA LEU A 252 -0.14 -15.15 5.70
C LEU A 252 0.68 -14.30 6.67
N PRO A 253 1.80 -13.72 6.21
CA PRO A 253 2.67 -12.94 7.08
C PRO A 253 2.02 -11.62 7.46
N ILE A 254 2.22 -11.20 8.72
CA ILE A 254 2.07 -9.79 9.09
C ILE A 254 3.05 -8.97 8.25
N VAL A 255 2.63 -7.80 7.78
CA VAL A 255 3.54 -6.86 7.12
C VAL A 255 3.79 -5.69 8.04
N THR A 256 5.07 -5.43 8.33
CA THR A 256 5.52 -4.27 9.09
C THR A 256 6.08 -3.23 8.15
N CYS A 257 6.00 -1.96 8.52
CA CYS A 257 6.51 -0.87 7.70
C CYS A 257 7.11 0.23 8.56
N LEU A 258 8.34 0.62 8.26
CA LEU A 258 8.94 1.86 8.79
C LEU A 258 8.77 2.97 7.75
N ASP A 259 8.46 4.18 8.21
CA ASP A 259 8.46 5.38 7.38
C ASP A 259 9.48 6.42 7.86
N PHE A 260 10.05 7.13 6.88
CA PHE A 260 11.04 8.17 7.03
C PHE A 260 10.49 9.41 6.34
N VAL A 261 10.52 10.55 7.01
CA VAL A 261 9.97 11.82 6.48
C VAL A 261 11.11 12.70 5.99
N ALA A 262 10.97 13.23 4.79
CA ALA A 262 11.95 14.10 4.14
C ALA A 262 13.35 13.45 4.11
N ASP A 263 14.32 14.05 4.80
CA ASP A 263 15.71 13.63 4.93
C ASP A 263 16.08 13.11 6.34
N ASP A 264 15.11 13.00 7.27
CA ASP A 264 15.36 12.42 8.60
C ASP A 264 15.53 10.90 8.48
N PRO A 265 16.72 10.35 8.76
CA PRO A 265 16.96 8.91 8.70
C PRO A 265 16.33 8.14 9.88
N THR A 266 15.75 8.83 10.85
CA THR A 266 15.06 8.20 11.99
C THR A 266 13.68 7.71 11.53
N PRO A 267 13.32 6.44 11.76
CA PRO A 267 11.96 5.99 11.47
C PRO A 267 10.96 6.76 12.36
N GLN A 268 9.95 7.37 11.75
CA GLN A 268 8.96 8.15 12.48
C GLN A 268 7.90 7.24 13.10
N HIS A 269 7.30 6.35 12.30
CA HIS A 269 6.30 5.39 12.77
C HIS A 269 6.63 3.95 12.34
N LEU A 270 6.00 3.01 13.05
CA LEU A 270 5.81 1.64 12.61
C LEU A 270 4.33 1.47 12.22
N THR A 271 4.06 1.03 11.00
CA THR A 271 2.73 0.53 10.61
C THR A 271 2.73 -1.00 10.62
N VAL A 272 1.66 -1.60 11.12
CA VAL A 272 1.43 -3.05 11.07
C VAL A 272 0.19 -3.33 10.23
N HIS A 273 0.34 -4.19 9.24
CA HIS A 273 -0.73 -4.67 8.36
C HIS A 273 -1.05 -6.12 8.73
N VAL A 274 -2.30 -6.35 9.10
CA VAL A 274 -2.84 -7.66 9.44
C VAL A 274 -3.59 -8.21 8.23
N PRO A 275 -3.20 -9.37 7.67
CA PRO A 275 -3.93 -10.00 6.58
C PRO A 275 -5.22 -10.65 7.13
N VAL A 276 -6.28 -9.86 7.28
CA VAL A 276 -7.48 -10.22 8.06
C VAL A 276 -8.15 -11.52 7.62
N ARG A 277 -8.14 -11.84 6.32
CA ARG A 277 -8.66 -13.13 5.78
C ARG A 277 -7.96 -14.38 6.31
N ALA A 278 -6.76 -14.24 6.90
CA ALA A 278 -6.06 -15.36 7.53
C ALA A 278 -6.40 -15.51 9.03
N TYR A 279 -7.18 -14.57 9.57
CA TYR A 279 -7.60 -14.54 10.97
C TYR A 279 -9.11 -14.55 11.15
N ALA A 280 -9.88 -14.26 10.09
CA ALA A 280 -11.33 -14.26 10.05
C ALA A 280 -11.84 -15.24 8.97
N PRO A 281 -12.88 -16.04 9.24
CA PRO A 281 -13.46 -17.00 8.30
C PRO A 281 -14.19 -16.31 7.14
N HIS A 282 -14.71 -15.10 7.35
CA HIS A 282 -15.42 -14.32 6.35
C HIS A 282 -15.27 -12.81 6.63
N ASP A 283 -15.59 -11.98 5.63
CA ASP A 283 -15.39 -10.52 5.70
C ASP A 283 -16.26 -9.87 6.79
N GLY A 284 -17.38 -10.49 7.17
CA GLY A 284 -18.23 -10.00 8.27
C GLY A 284 -17.48 -9.95 9.61
N GLU A 285 -16.78 -11.03 9.95
CA GLU A 285 -15.96 -11.08 11.17
C GLU A 285 -14.71 -10.20 11.04
N ALA A 286 -14.11 -10.12 9.85
CA ALA A 286 -13.01 -9.19 9.60
C ALA A 286 -13.44 -7.73 9.87
N MET A 287 -14.65 -7.35 9.45
CA MET A 287 -15.22 -6.02 9.69
C MET A 287 -15.51 -5.78 11.18
N ASP A 288 -16.03 -6.78 11.90
CA ASP A 288 -16.26 -6.66 13.36
C ASP A 288 -14.97 -6.44 14.13
N ARG A 289 -13.91 -7.16 13.76
CA ARG A 289 -12.57 -6.96 14.33
C ARG A 289 -11.98 -5.59 13.96
N ALA A 290 -12.17 -5.13 12.73
CA ALA A 290 -11.76 -3.78 12.32
C ALA A 290 -12.51 -2.69 13.10
N ARG A 291 -13.82 -2.85 13.34
CA ARG A 291 -14.62 -1.96 14.20
C ARG A 291 -14.07 -1.93 15.63
N ALA A 292 -13.78 -3.09 16.20
CA ALA A 292 -13.20 -3.19 17.54
C ALA A 292 -11.84 -2.47 17.61
N ALA A 293 -10.97 -2.68 16.63
CA ALA A 293 -9.66 -2.03 16.56
C ALA A 293 -9.77 -0.50 16.44
N LEU A 294 -10.69 0.01 15.60
CA LEU A 294 -10.94 1.45 15.47
C LEU A 294 -11.47 2.04 16.77
N ARG A 295 -12.43 1.40 17.44
CA ARG A 295 -12.96 1.87 18.73
C ARG A 295 -11.90 1.86 19.83
N ALA A 296 -11.06 0.83 19.88
CA ALA A 296 -9.95 0.75 20.83
C ALA A 296 -8.93 1.88 20.63
N ALA A 297 -8.76 2.34 19.38
CA ALA A 297 -7.94 3.51 19.03
C ALA A 297 -8.67 4.86 19.18
N GLY A 298 -9.91 4.88 19.69
CA GLY A 298 -10.72 6.10 19.82
C GLY A 298 -11.23 6.68 18.50
N LEU A 299 -11.23 5.89 17.42
CA LEU A 299 -11.66 6.29 16.08
C LEU A 299 -13.09 5.81 15.78
N ALA A 300 -13.79 6.59 14.95
CA ALA A 300 -15.14 6.23 14.49
C ALA A 300 -15.06 5.12 13.42
N PRO A 301 -15.82 4.01 13.55
CA PRO A 301 -15.85 2.96 12.54
C PRO A 301 -16.55 3.34 11.22
N ARG A 302 -17.37 4.40 11.25
CA ARG A 302 -18.24 4.79 10.13
C ARG A 302 -17.53 4.86 8.77
N PRO A 303 -16.35 5.48 8.59
CA PRO A 303 -15.71 5.55 7.28
C PRO A 303 -15.36 4.16 6.70
N ALA A 304 -14.95 3.22 7.56
CA ALA A 304 -14.69 1.84 7.14
C ALA A 304 -15.99 1.12 6.77
N GLU A 305 -17.07 1.34 7.52
CA GLU A 305 -18.39 0.77 7.24
C GLU A 305 -18.95 1.26 5.90
N GLU A 306 -18.85 2.56 5.62
CA GLU A 306 -19.27 3.15 4.34
C GLU A 306 -18.43 2.63 3.16
N ALA A 307 -17.13 2.44 3.36
CA ALA A 307 -16.23 1.88 2.36
C ALA A 307 -16.67 0.46 1.95
N VAL A 308 -16.88 -0.42 2.94
CA VAL A 308 -17.32 -1.79 2.70
C VAL A 308 -18.72 -1.80 2.08
N ALA A 309 -19.66 -0.99 2.58
CA ALA A 309 -21.02 -0.91 2.04
C ALA A 309 -21.06 -0.40 0.58
N GLY A 310 -20.11 0.46 0.17
CA GLY A 310 -20.04 0.98 -1.20
C GLY A 310 -19.33 0.07 -2.20
N PHE A 311 -18.50 -0.87 -1.71
CA PHE A 311 -17.66 -1.74 -2.53
C PHE A 311 -18.11 -3.21 -2.55
N ALA A 312 -18.72 -3.70 -1.46
CA ALA A 312 -19.13 -5.10 -1.34
C ALA A 312 -20.05 -5.52 -2.50
N ARG A 313 -19.74 -6.69 -3.08
CA ARG A 313 -20.49 -7.27 -4.22
C ARG A 313 -21.27 -8.53 -3.83
N ARG A 314 -21.16 -8.93 -2.57
CA ARG A 314 -21.82 -10.08 -1.94
C ARG A 314 -22.01 -9.79 -0.46
N GLU A 315 -22.84 -10.59 0.20
CA GLU A 315 -22.94 -10.61 1.65
C GLU A 315 -21.57 -10.90 2.30
N LEU A 316 -21.33 -10.28 3.46
CA LEU A 316 -20.03 -10.32 4.12
C LEU A 316 -19.75 -11.68 4.79
N ASP A 317 -20.79 -12.45 5.12
CA ASP A 317 -20.69 -13.79 5.70
C ASP A 317 -20.51 -14.89 4.63
N ALA A 318 -20.76 -14.58 3.36
CA ALA A 318 -20.68 -15.54 2.25
C ALA A 318 -19.24 -15.97 1.89
N GLY A 319 -18.22 -15.34 2.48
CA GLY A 319 -16.82 -15.71 2.27
C GLY A 319 -15.83 -14.62 2.70
N SER A 320 -14.56 -14.85 2.43
CA SER A 320 -13.46 -13.91 2.69
C SER A 320 -12.83 -13.38 1.40
N GLY A 321 -12.11 -12.26 1.51
CA GLY A 321 -11.27 -11.71 0.44
C GLY A 321 -11.79 -10.43 -0.19
N MET A 322 -12.78 -9.76 0.41
CA MET A 322 -13.11 -8.37 0.05
C MET A 322 -12.43 -7.35 0.97
N ILE A 323 -12.04 -7.76 2.18
CA ILE A 323 -11.36 -6.94 3.19
C ILE A 323 -9.96 -7.52 3.48
#